data_AF-A0A2R6QTF7-F1
#
_entry.id   AF-A0A2R6QTF7-F1
#
_cell.length_a   1.000
_cell.length_b   1.000
_cell.length_c   1.000
_cell.angle_alpha   90.00
_cell.angle_beta   90.00
_cell.angle_gamma   90.00
#
_symmetry.space_group_name_H-M   'P 1'
#
loop_
_entity.id
_entity.type
_entity.pdbx_description
1 polymer ?
#
loop_
_entity_poly.entity_id
_entity_poly.type
_entity_poly.pdbx_seq_one_letter_code
_entity_poly.pdbx_strand_id
1 'polypeptide(L)'
;MDFELRRASEKLEREQRERKEKARLKQERERKSRQEAARQREAIEAAQRSRRIYAAEAQFKADQEMEENLLVGRGIMFCHVLEAVTYQGNGDKIKLPPSCFTELSEQGAFDKGPLHFRLSDINQEAVSGVKDDQKQGATHAGVLEFTAEEGSVGLPPHVWSNLFRSGAPDTSLIEVRYVWLPKGTYAKLKPDELGFSDIPNHKAVLETSLRQHATLSQDDVLTVNHGALTYHLRVLELKPSSSVSVLETDIEVDIVGPDSASERTNQHVLKPLILGISESGIVEEGNYRYYKFLIEEETWVRISSEDANIEIKVESDTQDGDTDLYVSRHPLLFPTRHQHGWSSHDVGSKALILSSKDQSLGSGTYSIGIYGFKGTTKYRLVVTIQDNHDHKVGQKAASSSSPMEMDTVECRNCKHYIPSRTIALHEAYCSRHNVICQHAFCGVVLRTGEVKNHIHCDKCGQAFQQGEIEKHMKVFHEPLHCPCGVVLEKELMVQHQTSNCPLRLITCRFCGDMVQAGTSAADVRDRLRGLSEHESVCGSRTTTCDSCGRSVMLKEMDIHQIAVHQKN
;
A
#
# COMPACT_ATOMS: atom_id res chain seq x y z
N MET A 1 -46.15 -45.82 -108.94
CA MET A 1 -44.69 -45.52 -108.92
C MET A 1 -44.32 -44.30 -108.07
N ASP A 2 -45.19 -43.29 -107.90
CA ASP A 2 -44.85 -42.06 -107.14
C ASP A 2 -44.85 -42.18 -105.59
N PHE A 3 -45.56 -43.17 -105.03
CA PHE A 3 -45.72 -43.29 -103.57
C PHE A 3 -44.49 -43.91 -102.89
N GLU A 4 -43.79 -44.81 -103.59
CA GLU A 4 -42.60 -45.51 -103.05
C GLU A 4 -41.35 -44.62 -103.08
N LEU A 5 -41.21 -43.76 -104.09
CA LEU A 5 -40.11 -42.79 -104.21
C LEU A 5 -40.18 -41.69 -103.14
N ARG A 6 -41.39 -41.17 -102.83
CA ARG A 6 -41.57 -40.19 -101.73
C ARG A 6 -41.23 -40.79 -100.37
N ARG A 7 -41.67 -42.03 -100.09
CA ARG A 7 -41.38 -42.73 -98.84
C ARG A 7 -39.88 -43.00 -98.65
N ALA A 8 -39.18 -43.33 -99.73
CA ALA A 8 -37.73 -43.52 -99.73
C ALA A 8 -36.98 -42.20 -99.49
N SER A 9 -37.40 -41.10 -100.14
CA SER A 9 -36.83 -39.76 -99.93
C SER A 9 -37.06 -39.25 -98.50
N GLU A 10 -38.26 -39.42 -97.94
CA GLU A 10 -38.59 -39.04 -96.56
C GLU A 10 -37.80 -39.87 -95.53
N LYS A 11 -37.60 -41.16 -95.78
CA LYS A 11 -36.78 -42.02 -94.93
C LYS A 11 -35.31 -41.58 -94.93
N LEU A 12 -34.78 -41.23 -96.11
CA LEU A 12 -33.41 -40.80 -96.29
C LEU A 12 -33.18 -39.40 -95.67
N GLU A 13 -34.14 -38.48 -95.79
CA GLU A 13 -34.12 -37.20 -95.07
C GLU A 13 -34.19 -37.39 -93.54
N ARG A 14 -35.01 -38.32 -93.05
CA ARG A 14 -35.11 -38.61 -91.61
C ARG A 14 -33.80 -39.18 -91.07
N GLU A 15 -33.18 -40.12 -91.77
CA GLU A 15 -31.85 -40.64 -91.42
C GLU A 15 -30.77 -39.56 -91.48
N GLN A 16 -30.80 -38.67 -92.48
CA GLN A 16 -29.85 -37.55 -92.55
C GLN A 16 -30.03 -36.57 -91.39
N ARG A 17 -31.27 -36.25 -91.00
CA ARG A 17 -31.56 -35.40 -89.83
C ARG A 17 -31.12 -36.06 -88.53
N GLU A 18 -31.41 -37.35 -88.33
CA GLU A 18 -30.98 -38.09 -87.13
C GLU A 18 -29.45 -38.20 -87.03
N ARG A 19 -28.74 -38.42 -88.14
CA ARG A 19 -27.26 -38.42 -88.15
C ARG A 19 -26.70 -37.04 -87.81
N LYS A 20 -27.29 -35.98 -88.35
CA LYS A 20 -26.89 -34.59 -88.06
C LYS A 20 -27.16 -34.21 -86.60
N GLU A 21 -28.29 -34.66 -86.05
CA GLU A 21 -28.66 -34.43 -84.64
C GLU A 21 -27.77 -35.22 -83.68
N LYS A 22 -27.50 -36.52 -83.95
CA LYS A 22 -26.52 -37.32 -83.19
C LYS A 22 -25.12 -36.72 -83.24
N ALA A 23 -24.67 -36.22 -84.39
CA ALA A 23 -23.38 -35.56 -84.52
C ALA A 23 -23.32 -34.27 -83.69
N ARG A 24 -24.40 -33.47 -83.71
CA ARG A 24 -24.53 -32.25 -82.90
C ARG A 24 -24.53 -32.54 -81.39
N LEU A 25 -25.30 -33.54 -80.95
CA LEU A 25 -25.33 -34.01 -79.55
C LEU A 25 -23.96 -34.51 -79.08
N LYS A 26 -23.24 -35.25 -79.93
CA LYS A 26 -21.88 -35.71 -79.63
C LYS A 26 -20.92 -34.54 -79.48
N GLN A 27 -20.96 -33.57 -80.40
CA GLN A 27 -20.16 -32.34 -80.31
C GLN A 27 -20.48 -31.53 -79.05
N GLU A 28 -21.76 -31.42 -78.69
CA GLU A 28 -22.17 -30.66 -77.50
C GLU A 28 -21.72 -31.36 -76.20
N ARG A 29 -21.81 -32.70 -76.13
CA ARG A 29 -21.31 -33.49 -75.00
C ARG A 29 -19.79 -33.39 -74.87
N GLU A 30 -19.07 -33.45 -75.98
CA GLU A 30 -17.61 -33.27 -75.99
C GLU A 30 -17.22 -31.87 -75.54
N ARG A 31 -17.93 -30.83 -76.01
CA ARG A 31 -17.73 -29.44 -75.57
C ARG A 31 -17.97 -29.26 -74.07
N LYS A 32 -19.05 -29.84 -73.53
CA LYS A 32 -19.34 -29.82 -72.07
C LYS A 32 -18.24 -30.53 -71.27
N SER A 33 -17.79 -31.70 -71.72
CA SER A 33 -16.70 -32.43 -71.05
C SER A 33 -15.37 -31.65 -71.04
N ARG A 34 -15.04 -30.95 -72.14
CA ARG A 34 -13.85 -30.10 -72.24
C ARG A 34 -13.96 -28.87 -71.34
N GLN A 35 -15.13 -28.25 -71.24
CA GLN A 35 -15.38 -27.13 -70.33
C GLN A 35 -15.28 -27.55 -68.85
N GLU A 36 -15.81 -28.72 -68.50
CA GLU A 36 -15.74 -29.25 -67.14
C GLU A 36 -14.31 -29.63 -66.75
N ALA A 37 -13.55 -30.27 -67.67
CA ALA A 37 -12.13 -30.55 -67.48
C ALA A 37 -11.29 -29.27 -67.36
N ALA A 38 -11.61 -28.21 -68.11
CA ALA A 38 -10.96 -26.90 -67.99
C ALA A 38 -11.24 -26.27 -66.61
N ARG A 39 -12.50 -26.26 -66.15
CA ARG A 39 -12.89 -25.78 -64.81
C ARG A 39 -12.20 -26.54 -63.69
N GLN A 40 -12.09 -27.87 -63.80
CA GLN A 40 -11.37 -28.68 -62.80
C GLN A 40 -9.88 -28.34 -62.76
N ARG A 41 -9.23 -28.14 -63.91
CA ARG A 41 -7.82 -27.72 -63.97
C ARG A 41 -7.62 -26.32 -63.37
N GLU A 42 -8.47 -25.36 -63.73
CA GLU A 42 -8.44 -24.01 -63.16
C GLU A 42 -8.66 -24.03 -61.63
N ALA A 43 -9.57 -24.88 -61.13
CA ALA A 43 -9.80 -25.02 -59.69
C ALA A 43 -8.59 -25.62 -58.95
N ILE A 44 -7.92 -26.62 -59.53
CA ILE A 44 -6.69 -27.21 -58.96
C ILE A 44 -5.56 -26.18 -58.96
N GLU A 45 -5.37 -25.45 -60.05
CA GLU A 45 -4.34 -24.42 -60.17
C GLU A 45 -4.60 -23.25 -59.21
N ALA A 46 -5.86 -22.81 -59.06
CA ALA A 46 -6.26 -21.81 -58.08
C ALA A 46 -6.01 -22.26 -56.63
N ALA A 47 -6.32 -23.51 -56.29
CA ALA A 47 -6.05 -24.07 -54.98
C ALA A 47 -4.55 -24.17 -54.69
N GLN A 48 -3.74 -24.57 -55.67
CA GLN A 48 -2.28 -24.60 -55.54
C GLN A 48 -1.69 -23.18 -55.40
N ARG A 49 -2.21 -22.20 -56.16
CA ARG A 49 -1.82 -20.79 -56.04
C ARG A 49 -2.13 -20.22 -54.66
N SER A 50 -3.33 -20.50 -54.12
CA SER A 50 -3.71 -20.08 -52.77
C SER A 50 -2.79 -20.68 -51.70
N ARG A 51 -2.44 -21.98 -51.78
CA ARG A 51 -1.48 -22.59 -50.86
C ARG A 51 -0.09 -21.96 -50.94
N ARG A 52 0.39 -21.62 -52.14
CA ARG A 52 1.68 -20.94 -52.32
C ARG A 52 1.67 -19.54 -51.72
N ILE A 53 0.59 -18.79 -51.91
CA ILE A 53 0.43 -17.46 -51.31
C ILE A 53 0.42 -17.58 -49.78
N TYR A 54 -0.39 -18.48 -49.21
CA TYR A 54 -0.44 -18.69 -47.77
C TYR A 54 0.90 -19.14 -47.19
N ALA A 55 1.61 -20.06 -47.88
CA ALA A 55 2.95 -20.48 -47.46
C ALA A 55 3.97 -19.33 -47.53
N ALA A 56 3.91 -18.49 -48.58
CA ALA A 56 4.78 -17.33 -48.72
C ALA A 56 4.46 -16.24 -47.69
N GLU A 57 3.18 -15.99 -47.38
CA GLU A 57 2.75 -15.08 -46.32
C GLU A 57 3.20 -15.59 -44.95
N ALA A 58 3.08 -16.89 -44.68
CA ALA A 58 3.55 -17.50 -43.45
C ALA A 58 5.09 -17.42 -43.31
N GLN A 59 5.84 -17.65 -44.39
CA GLN A 59 7.29 -17.47 -44.39
C GLN A 59 7.67 -16.01 -44.18
N PHE A 60 7.05 -15.08 -44.91
CA PHE A 60 7.31 -13.65 -44.76
C PHE A 60 7.03 -13.17 -43.33
N LYS A 61 5.95 -13.66 -42.70
CA LYS A 61 5.63 -13.37 -41.31
C LYS A 61 6.67 -13.93 -40.34
N ALA A 62 7.12 -15.17 -40.55
CA ALA A 62 8.16 -15.79 -39.73
C ALA A 62 9.51 -15.07 -39.86
N ASP A 63 9.88 -14.67 -41.08
CA ASP A 63 11.09 -13.89 -41.34
C ASP A 63 11.01 -12.50 -40.66
N GLN A 64 9.84 -11.85 -40.73
CA GLN A 64 9.60 -10.56 -40.05
C GLN A 64 9.68 -10.70 -38.52
N GLU A 65 9.06 -11.72 -37.94
CA GLU A 65 9.12 -12.00 -36.48
C GLU A 65 10.57 -12.33 -36.05
N MET A 66 11.34 -13.04 -36.87
CA MET A 66 12.75 -13.33 -36.61
C MET A 66 13.62 -12.07 -36.65
N GLU A 67 13.42 -11.20 -37.65
CA GLU A 67 14.14 -9.93 -37.76
C GLU A 67 13.81 -8.99 -36.59
N GLU A 68 12.54 -8.90 -36.19
CA GLU A 68 12.10 -8.14 -35.02
C GLU A 68 12.74 -8.66 -33.72
N ASN A 69 12.77 -9.98 -33.52
CA ASN A 69 13.41 -10.58 -32.35
C ASN A 69 14.91 -10.28 -32.29
N LEU A 70 15.60 -10.34 -33.44
CA LEU A 70 17.01 -9.96 -33.54
C LEU A 70 17.23 -8.48 -33.22
N LEU A 71 16.33 -7.59 -33.66
CA LEU A 71 16.38 -6.17 -33.35
C LEU A 71 16.21 -5.91 -31.84
N VAL A 72 15.17 -6.50 -31.23
CA VAL A 72 14.85 -6.30 -29.80
C VAL A 72 15.93 -6.89 -28.89
N GLY A 73 16.51 -8.03 -29.24
CA GLY A 73 17.60 -8.67 -28.51
C GLY A 73 19.00 -8.10 -28.81
N ARG A 74 19.12 -7.01 -29.60
CA ARG A 74 20.41 -6.49 -30.10
C ARG A 74 21.30 -7.58 -30.71
N GLY A 75 20.72 -8.47 -31.52
CA GLY A 75 21.39 -9.58 -32.20
C GLY A 75 21.47 -10.88 -31.39
N ILE A 76 20.74 -10.99 -30.28
CA ILE A 76 20.62 -12.22 -29.48
C ILE A 76 19.21 -12.76 -29.67
N MET A 77 19.10 -14.04 -30.02
CA MET A 77 17.82 -14.74 -30.10
C MET A 77 17.76 -15.75 -28.97
N PHE A 78 16.95 -15.43 -27.96
CA PHE A 78 16.66 -16.33 -26.86
C PHE A 78 15.16 -16.26 -26.60
N CYS A 79 14.47 -17.39 -26.81
CA CYS A 79 13.04 -17.53 -26.61
C CYS A 79 12.75 -18.98 -26.22
N HIS A 80 12.27 -19.19 -25.00
CA HIS A 80 11.94 -20.52 -24.47
C HIS A 80 10.56 -20.54 -23.84
N VAL A 81 9.87 -21.66 -23.99
CA VAL A 81 8.64 -21.95 -23.25
C VAL A 81 9.01 -22.74 -22.01
N LEU A 82 8.75 -22.16 -20.84
CA LEU A 82 9.10 -22.73 -19.54
C LEU A 82 7.86 -22.83 -18.64
N GLU A 83 7.87 -23.82 -17.75
CA GLU A 83 6.84 -23.97 -16.72
C GLU A 83 7.09 -22.97 -15.58
N ALA A 84 6.12 -22.08 -15.33
CA ALA A 84 6.22 -21.08 -14.28
C ALA A 84 5.97 -21.68 -12.89
N VAL A 85 6.92 -21.48 -11.99
CA VAL A 85 6.85 -21.94 -10.59
C VAL A 85 7.01 -20.74 -9.67
N THR A 86 6.14 -20.59 -8.67
CA THR A 86 6.27 -19.51 -7.68
C THR A 86 7.41 -19.78 -6.71
N TYR A 87 8.20 -18.76 -6.37
CA TYR A 87 9.14 -18.82 -5.25
C TYR A 87 9.02 -17.57 -4.36
N GLN A 88 9.48 -17.65 -3.11
CA GLN A 88 9.52 -16.48 -2.23
C GLN A 88 10.68 -15.57 -2.63
N GLY A 89 10.36 -14.47 -3.31
CA GLY A 89 11.29 -13.45 -3.76
C GLY A 89 10.66 -12.06 -3.75
N ASN A 90 11.51 -11.04 -3.74
CA ASN A 90 11.09 -9.63 -3.78
C ASN A 90 11.41 -9.03 -5.15
N GLY A 91 10.59 -8.08 -5.59
CA GLY A 91 10.76 -7.40 -6.87
C GLY A 91 10.40 -8.28 -8.07
N ASP A 92 11.12 -8.12 -9.17
CA ASP A 92 10.86 -8.71 -10.49
C ASP A 92 11.99 -9.63 -10.99
N LYS A 93 12.80 -10.15 -10.08
CA LYS A 93 13.97 -10.97 -10.45
C LYS A 93 13.58 -12.44 -10.53
N ILE A 94 13.71 -13.04 -11.70
CA ILE A 94 13.34 -14.45 -11.96
C ILE A 94 14.54 -15.39 -11.80
N LYS A 95 14.26 -16.68 -11.59
CA LYS A 95 15.26 -17.74 -11.62
C LYS A 95 15.13 -18.53 -12.90
N LEU A 96 16.22 -18.68 -13.64
CA LEU A 96 16.25 -19.43 -14.89
C LEU A 96 17.02 -20.75 -14.73
N PRO A 97 16.83 -21.73 -15.63
CA PRO A 97 17.64 -22.94 -15.66
C PRO A 97 19.12 -22.67 -16.01
N PRO A 98 20.05 -23.54 -15.56
CA PRO A 98 21.45 -23.49 -15.99
C PRO A 98 21.65 -23.58 -17.51
N SER A 99 20.82 -24.34 -18.24
CA SER A 99 20.87 -24.40 -19.70
C SER A 99 20.73 -23.03 -20.37
N CYS A 100 19.84 -22.17 -19.85
CA CYS A 100 19.65 -20.81 -20.35
C CYS A 100 20.89 -19.94 -20.16
N PHE A 101 21.67 -20.15 -19.09
CA PHE A 101 22.94 -19.45 -18.88
C PHE A 101 23.93 -19.77 -20.00
N THR A 102 24.09 -21.06 -20.32
CA THR A 102 25.02 -21.52 -21.35
C THR A 102 24.67 -20.89 -22.70
N GLU A 103 23.40 -20.92 -23.10
CA GLU A 103 22.94 -20.35 -24.36
C GLU A 103 23.13 -18.83 -24.43
N LEU A 104 22.75 -18.10 -23.38
CA LEU A 104 22.95 -16.64 -23.31
C LEU A 104 24.44 -16.26 -23.31
N SER A 105 25.28 -17.10 -22.70
CA SER A 105 26.74 -16.91 -22.68
C SER A 105 27.37 -17.12 -24.06
N GLU A 106 26.93 -18.15 -24.79
CA GLU A 106 27.41 -18.43 -26.15
C GLU A 106 27.05 -17.28 -27.12
N GLN A 107 25.90 -16.64 -26.91
CA GLN A 107 25.45 -15.50 -27.70
C GLN A 107 26.01 -14.14 -27.23
N GLY A 108 26.87 -14.11 -26.20
CA GLY A 108 27.51 -12.89 -25.69
C GLY A 108 26.53 -11.92 -25.03
N ALA A 109 25.48 -12.41 -24.37
CA ALA A 109 24.47 -11.57 -23.72
C ALA A 109 25.04 -10.76 -22.54
N PHE A 110 25.95 -11.37 -21.77
CA PHE A 110 26.54 -10.77 -20.57
C PHE A 110 27.41 -9.54 -20.89
N ASP A 111 27.94 -9.43 -22.11
CA ASP A 111 28.74 -8.28 -22.53
C ASP A 111 27.89 -7.06 -22.91
N LYS A 112 26.57 -7.24 -23.07
CA LYS A 112 25.64 -6.19 -23.54
C LYS A 112 24.91 -5.45 -22.41
N GLY A 113 25.26 -5.73 -21.17
CA GLY A 113 24.71 -5.09 -19.98
C GLY A 113 23.73 -5.98 -19.21
N PRO A 114 22.80 -5.38 -18.43
CA PRO A 114 21.85 -6.14 -17.62
C PRO A 114 20.92 -6.99 -18.49
N LEU A 115 20.64 -8.21 -18.04
CA LEU A 115 19.76 -9.14 -18.73
C LEU A 115 18.31 -8.87 -18.35
N HIS A 116 17.47 -8.62 -19.35
CA HIS A 116 16.03 -8.44 -19.19
C HIS A 116 15.27 -9.44 -20.05
N PHE A 117 14.14 -9.89 -19.54
CA PHE A 117 13.30 -10.87 -20.20
C PHE A 117 11.87 -10.36 -20.27
N ARG A 118 11.23 -10.53 -21.43
CA ARG A 118 9.79 -10.38 -21.61
C ARG A 118 9.13 -11.72 -21.31
N LEU A 119 8.11 -11.68 -20.47
CA LEU A 119 7.32 -12.83 -20.04
C LEU A 119 5.90 -12.67 -20.57
N SER A 120 5.38 -13.70 -21.23
CA SER A 120 4.00 -13.72 -21.74
C SER A 120 3.35 -15.10 -21.54
N ASP A 121 2.08 -15.09 -21.17
CA ASP A 121 1.27 -16.30 -21.05
C ASP A 121 0.86 -16.81 -22.44
N ILE A 122 1.17 -18.08 -22.73
CA ILE A 122 0.94 -18.71 -24.03
C ILE A 122 -0.56 -18.98 -24.26
N ASN A 123 -1.34 -19.15 -23.19
CA ASN A 123 -2.77 -19.47 -23.31
C ASN A 123 -3.63 -18.29 -23.78
N GLN A 124 -3.13 -17.06 -23.68
CA GLN A 124 -3.86 -15.87 -24.11
C GLN A 124 -3.83 -15.64 -25.63
N GLU A 125 -2.87 -16.24 -26.35
CA GLU A 125 -2.78 -16.08 -27.80
C GLU A 125 -3.80 -16.92 -28.59
N ALA A 126 -4.36 -17.97 -27.99
CA ALA A 126 -5.26 -18.89 -28.68
C ALA A 126 -6.74 -18.43 -28.74
N VAL A 127 -7.15 -17.42 -27.96
CA VAL A 127 -8.58 -17.12 -27.73
C VAL A 127 -9.08 -15.89 -28.50
N SER A 128 -8.24 -14.95 -28.91
CA SER A 128 -8.68 -13.71 -29.56
C SER A 128 -8.14 -13.56 -30.99
N GLY A 129 -8.89 -14.11 -31.96
CA GLY A 129 -8.74 -13.82 -33.40
C GLY A 129 -9.22 -12.41 -33.81
N VAL A 130 -9.19 -11.44 -32.89
CA VAL A 130 -9.55 -10.04 -33.13
C VAL A 130 -8.39 -9.19 -32.64
N LYS A 131 -7.68 -8.58 -33.59
CA LYS A 131 -6.67 -7.54 -33.33
C LYS A 131 -7.40 -6.31 -32.81
N ASP A 132 -7.45 -6.16 -31.49
CA ASP A 132 -7.65 -4.86 -30.88
C ASP A 132 -6.31 -4.44 -30.26
N ASP A 133 -5.84 -3.24 -30.58
CA ASP A 133 -4.55 -2.66 -30.17
C ASP A 133 -4.47 -2.35 -28.65
N GLN A 134 -5.28 -3.03 -27.83
CA GLN A 134 -5.23 -2.95 -26.38
C GLN A 134 -4.39 -4.11 -25.81
N LYS A 135 -3.07 -3.88 -25.81
CA LYS A 135 -2.03 -4.43 -24.93
C LYS A 135 -2.28 -5.84 -24.34
N GLN A 136 -1.62 -6.80 -24.97
CA GLN A 136 -1.37 -8.14 -24.44
C GLN A 136 -0.68 -8.09 -23.06
N GLY A 137 -1.10 -8.97 -22.13
CA GLY A 137 -0.60 -9.07 -20.75
C GLY A 137 0.81 -9.62 -20.64
N ALA A 138 1.79 -8.92 -21.20
CA ALA A 138 3.21 -9.21 -21.05
C ALA A 138 3.82 -8.35 -19.93
N THR A 139 4.67 -8.95 -19.11
CA THR A 139 5.45 -8.25 -18.09
C THR A 139 6.94 -8.50 -18.33
N HIS A 140 7.79 -7.65 -17.76
CA HIS A 140 9.24 -7.77 -17.89
C HIS A 140 9.86 -8.11 -16.55
N ALA A 141 11.02 -8.77 -16.61
CA ALA A 141 11.74 -9.21 -15.43
C ALA A 141 13.24 -9.18 -15.67
N GLY A 142 14.01 -8.97 -14.61
CA GLY A 142 15.44 -9.23 -14.59
C GLY A 142 15.74 -10.66 -14.15
N VAL A 143 16.97 -11.15 -14.32
CA VAL A 143 17.40 -12.44 -13.76
C VAL A 143 18.10 -12.26 -12.41
N LEU A 144 17.75 -13.10 -11.43
CA LEU A 144 18.44 -13.19 -10.14
C LEU A 144 19.63 -14.15 -10.23
N GLU A 145 19.35 -15.40 -10.66
CA GLU A 145 20.30 -16.50 -10.69
C GLU A 145 19.83 -17.61 -11.65
N PHE A 146 20.76 -18.48 -12.03
CA PHE A 146 20.52 -19.60 -12.95
C PHE A 146 20.51 -20.94 -12.20
N THR A 147 19.54 -21.12 -11.31
CA THR A 147 19.44 -22.27 -10.38
C THR A 147 18.10 -23.02 -10.46
N ALA A 148 17.21 -22.63 -11.38
CA ALA A 148 15.91 -23.30 -11.53
C ALA A 148 16.06 -24.71 -12.14
N GLU A 149 15.05 -25.56 -11.94
CA GLU A 149 15.02 -26.88 -12.56
C GLU A 149 14.88 -26.76 -14.08
N GLU A 150 15.54 -27.64 -14.83
CA GLU A 150 15.49 -27.64 -16.29
C GLU A 150 14.04 -27.74 -16.80
N GLY A 151 13.66 -26.83 -17.70
CA GLY A 151 12.28 -26.70 -18.19
C GLY A 151 11.34 -25.83 -17.35
N SER A 152 11.81 -25.29 -16.22
CA SER A 152 11.01 -24.42 -15.33
C SER A 152 11.60 -23.02 -15.16
N VAL A 153 10.78 -22.06 -14.75
CA VAL A 153 11.19 -20.69 -14.42
C VAL A 153 10.60 -20.27 -13.08
N GLY A 154 11.45 -19.82 -12.17
CA GLY A 154 11.05 -19.32 -10.87
C GLY A 154 10.56 -17.88 -10.94
N LEU A 155 9.26 -17.64 -10.69
CA LEU A 155 8.66 -16.32 -10.66
C LEU A 155 8.41 -15.83 -9.21
N PRO A 156 8.79 -14.58 -8.87
CA PRO A 156 8.39 -13.98 -7.60
C PRO A 156 6.90 -13.58 -7.63
N PRO A 157 6.26 -13.37 -6.45
CA PRO A 157 4.82 -13.10 -6.36
C PRO A 157 4.37 -11.87 -7.15
N HIS A 158 5.22 -10.84 -7.24
CA HIS A 158 4.94 -9.63 -8.01
C HIS A 158 4.80 -9.92 -9.52
N VAL A 159 5.75 -10.67 -10.10
CA VAL A 159 5.71 -11.05 -11.52
C VAL A 159 4.54 -11.99 -11.80
N TRP A 160 4.30 -12.96 -10.91
CA TRP A 160 3.17 -13.87 -11.00
C TRP A 160 1.83 -13.12 -11.06
N SER A 161 1.63 -12.17 -10.16
CA SER A 161 0.38 -11.39 -10.08
C SER A 161 0.17 -10.51 -11.31
N ASN A 162 1.24 -9.95 -11.86
CA ASN A 162 1.19 -9.11 -13.06
C ASN A 162 0.99 -9.90 -14.36
N LEU A 163 1.50 -11.14 -14.42
CA LEU A 163 1.34 -12.02 -15.58
C LEU A 163 -0.04 -12.69 -15.61
N PHE A 164 -0.55 -13.15 -14.46
CA PHE A 164 -1.80 -13.93 -14.34
C PHE A 164 -2.95 -13.12 -13.71
N ARG A 165 -3.20 -11.90 -14.20
CA ARG A 165 -4.21 -10.98 -13.64
C ARG A 165 -5.65 -11.52 -13.67
N SER A 166 -5.94 -12.40 -14.63
CA SER A 166 -7.27 -12.98 -14.85
C SER A 166 -7.50 -14.31 -14.11
N GLY A 167 -6.55 -14.73 -13.26
CA GLY A 167 -6.56 -16.00 -12.54
C GLY A 167 -5.45 -16.95 -13.01
N ALA A 168 -4.95 -17.79 -12.10
CA ALA A 168 -3.91 -18.76 -12.43
C ALA A 168 -4.48 -19.89 -13.31
N PRO A 169 -3.89 -20.17 -14.49
CA PRO A 169 -4.33 -21.25 -15.35
C PRO A 169 -3.94 -22.63 -14.77
N ASP A 170 -4.67 -23.68 -15.17
CA ASP A 170 -4.38 -25.08 -14.80
C ASP A 170 -2.97 -25.53 -15.24
N THR A 171 -2.40 -24.88 -16.26
CA THR A 171 -1.02 -25.07 -16.72
C THR A 171 -0.36 -23.70 -16.90
N SER A 172 0.70 -23.43 -16.14
CA SER A 172 1.39 -22.12 -16.13
C SER A 172 2.59 -22.09 -17.10
N LEU A 173 2.39 -22.49 -18.36
CA LEU A 173 3.44 -22.38 -19.37
C LEU A 173 3.56 -20.93 -19.87
N ILE A 174 4.77 -20.38 -19.81
CA ILE A 174 5.05 -19.00 -20.21
C ILE A 174 6.16 -18.97 -21.25
N GLU A 175 6.09 -18.01 -22.16
CA GLU A 175 7.19 -17.68 -23.05
C GLU A 175 8.13 -16.71 -22.34
N VAL A 176 9.42 -17.04 -22.31
CA VAL A 176 10.51 -16.23 -21.78
C VAL A 176 11.41 -15.80 -22.94
N ARG A 177 11.39 -14.51 -23.27
CA ARG A 177 12.15 -13.95 -24.40
C ARG A 177 13.17 -12.93 -23.91
N TYR A 178 14.42 -13.03 -24.37
CA TYR A 178 15.44 -12.02 -24.07
C TYR A 178 15.13 -10.73 -24.82
N VAL A 179 15.16 -9.61 -24.10
CA VAL A 179 14.90 -8.29 -24.67
C VAL A 179 15.87 -7.25 -24.11
N TRP A 180 16.28 -6.30 -24.96
CA TRP A 180 17.00 -5.13 -24.50
C TRP A 180 16.02 -4.03 -24.13
N LEU A 181 16.13 -3.50 -22.91
CA LEU A 181 15.30 -2.38 -22.44
C LEU A 181 16.13 -1.09 -22.30
N PRO A 182 15.61 0.05 -22.79
CA PRO A 182 16.24 1.34 -22.54
C PRO A 182 16.11 1.73 -21.07
N LYS A 183 17.05 2.55 -20.57
CA LYS A 183 16.95 3.13 -19.22
C LYS A 183 15.73 4.05 -19.14
N GLY A 184 14.95 3.88 -18.08
CA GLY A 184 13.79 4.72 -17.82
C GLY A 184 14.22 6.15 -17.47
N THR A 185 13.45 7.13 -17.94
CA THR A 185 13.63 8.54 -17.58
C THR A 185 12.42 9.13 -16.86
N TYR A 186 11.23 8.59 -17.13
CA TYR A 186 9.98 9.04 -16.52
C TYR A 186 9.01 7.88 -16.31
N ALA A 187 8.32 7.89 -15.17
CA ALA A 187 7.26 6.96 -14.84
C ALA A 187 6.05 7.68 -14.23
N LYS A 188 4.88 7.47 -14.82
CA LYS A 188 3.60 7.95 -14.29
C LYS A 188 2.90 6.82 -13.55
N LEU A 189 2.76 6.97 -12.25
CA LEU A 189 2.16 5.96 -11.38
C LEU A 189 0.83 6.46 -10.82
N LYS A 190 -0.10 5.53 -10.63
CA LYS A 190 -1.38 5.79 -10.00
C LYS A 190 -1.62 4.80 -8.87
N PRO A 191 -1.80 5.26 -7.63
CA PRO A 191 -2.19 4.38 -6.54
C PRO A 191 -3.64 3.93 -6.74
N ASP A 192 -3.88 2.63 -6.56
CA ASP A 192 -5.22 2.05 -6.58
C ASP A 192 -5.97 2.43 -5.29
N GLU A 193 -5.25 2.56 -4.15
CA GLU A 193 -5.80 2.99 -2.88
C GLU A 193 -5.56 4.48 -2.55
N LEU A 194 -6.49 5.07 -1.80
CA LEU A 194 -6.31 6.40 -1.19
C LEU A 194 -5.25 6.34 -0.07
N GLY A 195 -4.46 7.40 0.05
CA GLY A 195 -3.55 7.58 1.19
C GLY A 195 -2.08 7.32 0.91
N PHE A 196 -1.68 6.82 -0.26
CA PHE A 196 -0.25 6.73 -0.61
C PHE A 196 0.43 8.11 -0.61
N SER A 197 -0.23 9.11 -1.17
CA SER A 197 0.26 10.51 -1.17
C SER A 197 0.31 11.13 0.24
N ASP A 198 -0.38 10.52 1.22
CA ASP A 198 -0.38 10.98 2.60
C ASP A 198 0.84 10.50 3.39
N ILE A 199 1.58 9.51 2.86
CA ILE A 199 2.83 9.03 3.45
C ILE A 199 3.88 10.15 3.34
N PRO A 200 4.46 10.60 4.47
CA PRO A 200 5.54 11.57 4.41
C PRO A 200 6.78 10.93 3.78
N ASN A 201 7.44 11.67 2.89
CA ASN A 201 8.48 11.15 2.01
C ASN A 201 8.04 9.93 1.17
N HIS A 202 6.78 9.88 0.69
CA HIS A 202 6.30 8.85 -0.24
C HIS A 202 7.24 8.60 -1.43
N LYS A 203 8.00 9.62 -1.86
CA LYS A 203 9.05 9.51 -2.88
C LYS A 203 10.18 8.56 -2.47
N ALA A 204 10.70 8.68 -1.25
CA ALA A 204 11.77 7.82 -0.74
C ALA A 204 11.30 6.37 -0.57
N VAL A 205 10.07 6.18 -0.03
CA VAL A 205 9.45 4.86 0.10
C VAL A 205 9.30 4.19 -1.26
N LEU A 206 8.84 4.94 -2.26
CA LEU A 206 8.75 4.45 -3.63
C LEU A 206 10.12 4.12 -4.21
N GLU A 207 11.11 4.98 -4.00
CA GLU A 207 12.48 4.76 -4.48
C GLU A 207 13.08 3.47 -3.91
N THR A 208 12.92 3.23 -2.60
CA THR A 208 13.34 1.99 -1.95
C THR A 208 12.62 0.78 -2.54
N SER A 209 11.33 0.89 -2.84
CA SER A 209 10.58 -0.16 -3.50
C SER A 209 11.11 -0.41 -4.92
N LEU A 210 11.27 0.62 -5.74
CA LEU A 210 11.75 0.53 -7.13
C LEU A 210 13.15 -0.07 -7.24
N ARG A 211 14.02 0.13 -6.24
CA ARG A 211 15.35 -0.51 -6.18
C ARG A 211 15.30 -2.04 -6.11
N GLN A 212 14.18 -2.61 -5.69
CA GLN A 212 13.99 -4.06 -5.68
C GLN A 212 13.68 -4.62 -7.08
N HIS A 213 13.24 -3.77 -8.00
CA HIS A 213 12.90 -4.12 -9.37
C HIS A 213 14.06 -3.81 -10.33
N ALA A 214 14.17 -4.56 -11.41
CA ALA A 214 15.08 -4.36 -12.52
C ALA A 214 14.39 -3.67 -13.70
N THR A 215 13.08 -3.86 -13.83
CA THR A 215 12.27 -3.40 -14.94
C THR A 215 10.93 -2.83 -14.46
N LEU A 216 10.35 -1.98 -15.29
CA LEU A 216 8.96 -1.55 -15.19
C LEU A 216 8.29 -1.70 -16.55
N SER A 217 7.10 -2.29 -16.58
CA SER A 217 6.25 -2.33 -17.78
C SER A 217 5.00 -1.48 -17.57
N GLN A 218 4.49 -0.90 -18.65
CA GLN A 218 3.24 -0.18 -18.63
C GLN A 218 2.11 -1.14 -18.24
N ASP A 219 1.16 -0.62 -17.45
CA ASP A 219 0.05 -1.35 -16.84
C ASP A 219 0.43 -2.32 -15.72
N ASP A 220 1.71 -2.57 -15.42
CA ASP A 220 2.12 -3.36 -14.24
C ASP A 220 1.68 -2.71 -12.93
N VAL A 221 1.36 -3.54 -11.94
CA VAL A 221 1.02 -3.11 -10.59
C VAL A 221 2.21 -3.35 -9.69
N LEU A 222 2.76 -2.27 -9.15
CA LEU A 222 3.83 -2.25 -8.15
C LEU A 222 3.24 -2.35 -6.76
N THR A 223 3.81 -3.21 -5.93
CA THR A 223 3.43 -3.35 -4.52
C THR A 223 4.45 -2.60 -3.67
N VAL A 224 4.00 -1.53 -3.00
CA VAL A 224 4.84 -0.70 -2.14
C VAL A 224 4.41 -0.90 -0.69
N ASN A 225 5.36 -1.33 0.15
CA ASN A 225 5.09 -1.56 1.57
C ASN A 225 5.60 -0.38 2.41
N HIS A 226 4.77 0.10 3.34
CA HIS A 226 5.15 1.13 4.31
C HIS A 226 4.63 0.77 5.70
N GLY A 227 5.53 0.37 6.60
CA GLY A 227 5.15 -0.13 7.92
C GLY A 227 4.29 -1.39 7.83
N ALA A 228 3.04 -1.30 8.28
CA ALA A 228 2.06 -2.40 8.23
C ALA A 228 1.11 -2.32 7.01
N LEU A 229 1.31 -1.34 6.12
CA LEU A 229 0.42 -1.09 4.99
C LEU A 229 1.08 -1.52 3.69
N THR A 230 0.24 -1.99 2.78
CA THR A 230 0.61 -2.37 1.43
C THR A 230 -0.23 -1.54 0.47
N TYR A 231 0.44 -0.80 -0.40
CA TYR A 231 -0.16 0.04 -1.44
C TYR A 231 0.13 -0.55 -2.81
N HIS A 232 -0.84 -0.50 -3.70
CA HIS A 232 -0.71 -0.97 -5.07
C HIS A 232 -0.70 0.23 -6.02
N LEU A 233 0.38 0.38 -6.78
CA LEU A 233 0.57 1.46 -7.72
C LEU A 233 0.62 0.92 -9.14
N ARG A 234 -0.36 1.29 -9.95
CA ARG A 234 -0.40 0.96 -11.37
C ARG A 234 0.49 1.90 -12.18
N VAL A 235 1.29 1.33 -13.07
CA VAL A 235 2.11 2.06 -14.03
C VAL A 235 1.23 2.50 -15.20
N LEU A 236 0.99 3.80 -15.36
CA LEU A 236 0.17 4.34 -16.45
C LEU A 236 0.98 4.65 -17.71
N GLU A 237 2.16 5.24 -17.54
CA GLU A 237 3.01 5.70 -18.65
C GLU A 237 4.48 5.58 -18.27
N LEU A 238 5.32 5.22 -19.24
CA LEU A 238 6.77 5.12 -19.11
C LEU A 238 7.43 5.81 -20.31
N LYS A 239 8.62 6.37 -20.08
CA LYS A 239 9.49 6.92 -21.14
C LYS A 239 10.91 6.38 -21.02
N PRO A 240 11.60 6.09 -22.14
CA PRO A 240 11.20 6.39 -23.53
C PRO A 240 10.32 5.32 -24.20
N SER A 241 10.09 4.17 -23.56
CA SER A 241 9.33 3.04 -24.11
C SER A 241 8.24 2.59 -23.13
N SER A 242 7.31 1.74 -23.58
CA SER A 242 6.28 1.11 -22.74
C SER A 242 6.84 0.10 -21.74
N SER A 243 8.13 -0.23 -21.83
CA SER A 243 8.85 -1.02 -20.83
C SER A 243 10.28 -0.51 -20.74
N VAL A 244 10.79 -0.33 -19.51
CA VAL A 244 12.08 0.31 -19.26
C VAL A 244 12.87 -0.42 -18.18
N SER A 245 14.19 -0.30 -18.24
CA SER A 245 15.08 -0.72 -17.17
C SER A 245 15.15 0.35 -16.09
N VAL A 246 15.02 -0.06 -14.82
CA VAL A 246 15.13 0.82 -13.63
C VAL A 246 16.42 0.61 -12.85
N LEU A 247 17.34 -0.20 -13.37
CA LEU A 247 18.65 -0.43 -12.79
C LEU A 247 19.56 0.79 -13.00
N GLU A 248 20.12 1.29 -11.90
CA GLU A 248 21.13 2.36 -11.90
C GLU A 248 20.72 3.56 -12.77
N THR A 249 19.49 4.02 -12.58
CA THR A 249 18.93 5.15 -13.32
C THR A 249 18.07 6.01 -12.40
N ASP A 250 18.13 7.32 -12.64
CA ASP A 250 17.29 8.30 -11.96
C ASP A 250 16.03 8.49 -12.80
N ILE A 251 14.90 8.00 -12.30
CA ILE A 251 13.60 8.09 -12.98
C ILE A 251 12.78 9.17 -12.31
N GLU A 252 12.29 10.13 -13.10
CA GLU A 252 11.30 11.09 -12.62
C GLU A 252 9.95 10.39 -12.44
N VAL A 253 9.43 10.37 -11.21
CA VAL A 253 8.13 9.79 -10.92
C VAL A 253 7.07 10.87 -10.73
N ASP A 254 5.97 10.74 -11.47
CA ASP A 254 4.75 11.52 -11.31
C ASP A 254 3.63 10.65 -10.75
N ILE A 255 3.07 11.03 -9.61
CA ILE A 255 2.01 10.28 -8.92
C ILE A 255 0.69 11.01 -9.14
N VAL A 256 -0.23 10.36 -9.86
CA VAL A 256 -1.57 10.90 -10.10
C VAL A 256 -2.53 10.45 -9.00
N GLY A 257 -3.43 11.33 -8.57
CA GLY A 257 -4.47 10.97 -7.60
C GLY A 257 -5.39 9.84 -8.11
N PRO A 258 -5.99 9.04 -7.21
CA PRO A 258 -6.94 8.01 -7.61
C PRO A 258 -8.21 8.62 -8.21
N ASP A 259 -8.90 7.87 -9.07
CA ASP A 259 -10.22 8.28 -9.55
C ASP A 259 -11.18 8.21 -8.35
N SER A 260 -12.05 9.19 -8.22
CA SER A 260 -12.98 9.39 -7.10
C SER A 260 -14.03 8.27 -6.89
N ALA A 261 -13.84 7.08 -7.47
CA ALA A 261 -14.87 6.05 -7.60
C ALA A 261 -14.49 4.64 -7.06
N SER A 262 -13.27 4.40 -6.56
CA SER A 262 -12.92 3.09 -5.96
C SER A 262 -12.93 3.14 -4.43
N GLU A 263 -14.11 3.30 -3.83
CA GLU A 263 -14.34 2.95 -2.41
C GLU A 263 -14.34 1.42 -2.20
N ARG A 264 -13.37 0.69 -2.80
CA ARG A 264 -13.23 -0.75 -2.58
C ARG A 264 -12.30 -1.00 -1.40
N THR A 265 -12.95 -1.07 -0.24
CA THR A 265 -12.71 -2.01 0.88
C THR A 265 -11.38 -2.01 1.65
N ASN A 266 -11.52 -1.92 2.98
CA ASN A 266 -10.65 -2.46 4.03
C ASN A 266 -9.27 -1.86 4.27
N GLN A 267 -9.00 -0.62 3.85
CA GLN A 267 -7.83 0.10 4.36
C GLN A 267 -8.22 1.40 5.07
N HIS A 268 -7.53 1.62 6.18
CA HIS A 268 -7.64 2.78 7.03
C HIS A 268 -7.30 4.05 6.23
N VAL A 269 -8.29 4.86 5.87
CA VAL A 269 -8.05 6.14 5.19
C VAL A 269 -7.87 7.24 6.24
N LEU A 270 -6.77 7.99 6.14
CA LEU A 270 -6.51 9.17 6.97
C LEU A 270 -7.25 10.38 6.41
N LYS A 271 -8.35 10.77 7.05
CA LYS A 271 -9.08 11.97 6.65
C LYS A 271 -8.37 13.24 7.11
N PRO A 272 -8.06 14.21 6.23
CA PRO A 272 -7.48 15.46 6.66
C PRO A 272 -8.46 16.23 7.54
N LEU A 273 -7.97 16.82 8.63
CA LEU A 273 -8.70 17.63 9.57
C LEU A 273 -8.01 18.99 9.72
N ILE A 274 -8.80 20.06 9.62
CA ILE A 274 -8.34 21.43 9.78
C ILE A 274 -8.56 21.86 11.22
N LEU A 275 -7.54 22.46 11.84
CA LEU A 275 -7.61 22.96 13.21
C LEU A 275 -8.79 23.93 13.38
N GLY A 276 -9.58 23.72 14.42
CA GLY A 276 -10.76 24.50 14.77
C GLY A 276 -12.06 24.07 14.07
N ILE A 277 -12.01 23.21 13.05
CA ILE A 277 -13.19 22.72 12.34
C ILE A 277 -13.65 21.39 12.95
N SER A 278 -14.96 21.29 13.22
CA SER A 278 -15.55 20.06 13.74
C SER A 278 -15.89 19.08 12.63
N GLU A 279 -15.36 17.88 12.73
CA GLU A 279 -15.68 16.77 11.84
C GLU A 279 -16.63 15.80 12.53
N SER A 280 -17.59 15.23 11.79
CA SER A 280 -18.54 14.25 12.33
C SER A 280 -18.37 12.89 11.66
N GLY A 281 -18.64 11.82 12.41
CA GLY A 281 -18.45 10.47 11.92
C GLY A 281 -19.27 9.44 12.69
N ILE A 282 -19.26 8.21 12.16
CA ILE A 282 -19.90 7.05 12.76
C ILE A 282 -18.85 5.94 12.82
N VAL A 283 -18.65 5.34 13.98
CA VAL A 283 -17.77 4.19 14.16
C VAL A 283 -18.55 3.03 14.77
N GLU A 284 -18.34 1.84 14.21
CA GLU A 284 -18.92 0.59 14.72
C GLU A 284 -17.96 -0.08 15.70
N GLU A 285 -18.49 -0.94 16.57
CA GLU A 285 -17.71 -1.71 17.53
C GLU A 285 -16.60 -2.53 16.83
N GLY A 286 -15.37 -2.41 17.33
CA GLY A 286 -14.22 -3.09 16.75
C GLY A 286 -13.54 -2.36 15.60
N ASN A 287 -14.16 -1.33 15.04
CA ASN A 287 -13.64 -0.60 13.89
C ASN A 287 -12.93 0.72 14.28
N TYR A 288 -12.06 1.19 13.40
CA TYR A 288 -11.34 2.46 13.54
C TYR A 288 -11.72 3.46 12.45
N ARG A 289 -11.77 4.74 12.82
CA ARG A 289 -11.78 5.88 11.90
C ARG A 289 -10.56 6.75 12.15
N TYR A 290 -9.86 7.10 11.09
CA TYR A 290 -8.60 7.83 11.20
C TYR A 290 -8.67 9.23 10.60
N TYR A 291 -8.02 10.16 11.29
CA TYR A 291 -7.89 11.55 10.90
C TYR A 291 -6.43 11.98 10.99
N LYS A 292 -6.04 12.99 10.23
CA LYS A 292 -4.73 13.63 10.32
C LYS A 292 -4.84 15.13 10.41
N PHE A 293 -3.97 15.77 11.18
CA PHE A 293 -3.84 17.22 11.24
C PHE A 293 -2.36 17.61 11.26
N LEU A 294 -2.06 18.84 10.83
CA LEU A 294 -0.71 19.37 10.77
C LEU A 294 -0.53 20.43 11.85
N ILE A 295 0.59 20.35 12.59
CA ILE A 295 1.07 21.44 13.43
C ILE A 295 2.21 22.13 12.70
N GLU A 296 1.96 23.36 12.26
CA GLU A 296 2.95 24.22 11.63
C GLU A 296 3.96 24.76 12.65
N GLU A 297 5.14 25.17 12.20
CA GLU A 297 6.20 25.69 13.08
C GLU A 297 5.77 26.94 13.86
N GLU A 298 4.99 27.84 13.25
CA GLU A 298 4.47 29.04 13.92
C GLU A 298 3.55 28.68 15.11
N THR A 299 2.71 27.67 14.93
CA THR A 299 1.84 27.14 15.99
C THR A 299 2.68 26.46 17.07
N TRP A 300 3.71 25.71 16.68
CA TRP A 300 4.62 25.06 17.62
C TRP A 300 5.39 26.04 18.50
N VAL A 301 5.82 27.19 17.96
CA VAL A 301 6.50 28.24 18.74
C VAL A 301 5.63 28.77 19.88
N ARG A 302 4.31 28.89 19.66
CA ARG A 302 3.36 29.29 20.71
C ARG A 302 3.22 28.23 21.81
N ILE A 303 3.22 26.95 21.42
CA ILE A 303 3.10 25.83 22.36
C ILE A 303 4.39 25.63 23.17
N SER A 304 5.55 25.69 22.50
CA SER A 304 6.86 25.51 23.15
C SER A 304 7.19 26.63 24.14
N SER A 305 6.56 27.80 23.98
CA SER A 305 6.64 28.94 24.91
C SER A 305 5.69 28.82 26.12
N GLU A 306 4.96 27.70 26.27
CA GLU A 306 3.91 27.45 27.28
C GLU A 306 2.66 28.36 27.18
N ASP A 307 2.52 29.12 26.08
CA ASP A 307 1.42 30.06 25.89
C ASP A 307 0.13 29.39 25.40
N ALA A 308 0.21 28.17 24.86
CA ALA A 308 -0.93 27.43 24.33
C ALA A 308 -0.79 25.91 24.47
N ASN A 309 -1.92 25.20 24.60
CA ASN A 309 -2.02 23.75 24.58
C ASN A 309 -2.91 23.29 23.41
N ILE A 310 -2.70 22.06 22.95
CA ILE A 310 -3.59 21.46 21.94
C ILE A 310 -4.63 20.62 22.67
N GLU A 311 -5.90 20.91 22.41
CA GLU A 311 -7.02 20.13 22.91
C GLU A 311 -7.66 19.36 21.75
N ILE A 312 -7.69 18.03 21.89
CA ILE A 312 -8.39 17.13 20.98
C ILE A 312 -9.65 16.66 21.69
N LYS A 313 -10.80 17.10 21.19
CA LYS A 313 -12.11 16.82 21.79
C LYS A 313 -12.94 15.92 20.90
N VAL A 314 -13.45 14.82 21.47
CA VAL A 314 -14.41 13.92 20.82
C VAL A 314 -15.68 13.88 21.64
N GLU A 315 -16.75 14.44 21.10
CA GLU A 315 -18.08 14.39 21.71
C GLU A 315 -18.86 13.24 21.08
N SER A 316 -19.42 12.36 21.90
CA SER A 316 -20.19 11.20 21.44
C SER A 316 -21.66 11.32 21.85
N ASP A 317 -22.58 10.93 20.96
CA ASP A 317 -24.00 10.81 21.31
C ASP A 317 -24.20 9.50 22.09
N THR A 318 -24.36 9.62 23.41
CA THR A 318 -24.31 8.52 24.39
C THR A 318 -25.56 7.63 24.44
N GLN A 319 -26.29 7.45 23.34
CA GLN A 319 -27.55 6.69 23.41
C GLN A 319 -27.35 5.18 23.60
N ASP A 320 -26.23 4.58 23.18
CA ASP A 320 -25.87 3.17 23.51
C ASP A 320 -24.40 2.78 23.19
N GLY A 321 -23.54 3.74 22.81
CA GLY A 321 -22.20 3.46 22.30
C GLY A 321 -21.09 4.23 23.00
N ASP A 322 -19.88 3.68 22.98
CA ASP A 322 -18.67 4.26 23.55
C ASP A 322 -17.50 4.15 22.57
N THR A 323 -16.62 5.14 22.57
CA THR A 323 -15.43 5.18 21.71
C THR A 323 -14.16 5.14 22.55
N ASP A 324 -13.00 5.04 21.92
CA ASP A 324 -11.70 5.37 22.51
C ASP A 324 -10.93 6.27 21.54
N LEU A 325 -10.12 7.16 22.09
CA LEU A 325 -9.30 8.09 21.33
C LEU A 325 -7.84 7.68 21.43
N TYR A 326 -7.17 7.54 20.30
CA TYR A 326 -5.74 7.29 20.20
C TYR A 326 -5.10 8.35 19.31
N VAL A 327 -3.96 8.89 19.72
CA VAL A 327 -3.23 9.92 18.97
C VAL A 327 -1.78 9.50 18.85
N SER A 328 -1.21 9.70 17.68
CA SER A 328 0.21 9.50 17.44
C SER A 328 0.78 10.64 16.61
N ARG A 329 2.06 10.88 16.79
CA ARG A 329 2.84 11.71 15.88
C ARG A 329 3.42 10.83 14.79
N HIS A 330 3.60 11.41 13.60
CA HIS A 330 4.40 10.82 12.54
C HIS A 330 5.74 10.28 13.11
N PRO A 331 6.15 9.04 12.78
CA PRO A 331 5.78 8.28 11.58
C PRO A 331 4.61 7.29 11.74
N LEU A 332 4.01 7.18 12.93
CA LEU A 332 2.88 6.27 13.13
C LEU A 332 1.59 6.86 12.55
N LEU A 333 1.20 6.39 11.36
CA LEU A 333 0.03 6.86 10.62
C LEU A 333 -1.30 6.37 11.21
N PHE A 334 -1.33 5.14 11.74
CA PHE A 334 -2.57 4.50 12.21
C PHE A 334 -2.44 4.11 13.68
N PRO A 335 -2.71 5.04 14.61
CA PRO A 335 -2.66 4.73 16.03
C PRO A 335 -3.74 3.71 16.41
N THR A 336 -3.31 2.59 16.98
CA THR A 336 -4.17 1.51 17.44
C THR A 336 -4.19 1.44 18.96
N ARG A 337 -5.03 0.54 19.52
CA ARG A 337 -5.05 0.24 20.95
C ARG A 337 -3.67 -0.13 21.48
N HIS A 338 -2.86 -0.78 20.66
CA HIS A 338 -1.55 -1.26 21.03
C HIS A 338 -0.48 -0.21 20.74
N GLN A 339 -0.49 0.37 19.54
CA GLN A 339 0.53 1.33 19.09
C GLN A 339 -0.06 2.74 19.02
N HIS A 340 0.28 3.62 19.97
CA HIS A 340 -0.10 5.04 19.96
C HIS A 340 0.88 5.85 20.82
N GLY A 341 0.84 7.18 20.70
CA GLY A 341 1.60 8.08 21.58
C GLY A 341 0.79 8.53 22.79
N TRP A 342 -0.49 8.86 22.57
CA TRP A 342 -1.41 9.33 23.60
C TRP A 342 -2.78 8.69 23.44
N SER A 343 -3.55 8.57 24.52
CA SER A 343 -4.90 8.01 24.48
C SER A 343 -5.82 8.60 25.55
N SER A 344 -7.13 8.58 25.27
CA SER A 344 -8.19 8.88 26.25
C SER A 344 -9.28 7.79 26.17
N HIS A 345 -9.69 7.33 27.35
CA HIS A 345 -10.63 6.21 27.54
C HIS A 345 -11.89 6.61 28.32
N ASP A 346 -12.07 7.91 28.59
CA ASP A 346 -13.17 8.42 29.42
C ASP A 346 -14.54 8.04 28.83
N VAL A 347 -15.52 7.70 29.65
CA VAL A 347 -16.84 7.32 29.13
C VAL A 347 -17.57 8.55 28.59
N GLY A 348 -18.05 8.49 27.35
CA GLY A 348 -18.76 9.59 26.70
C GLY A 348 -17.84 10.57 25.98
N SER A 349 -17.89 11.86 26.34
CA SER A 349 -17.07 12.90 25.72
C SER A 349 -15.63 12.84 26.21
N LYS A 350 -14.67 12.80 25.29
CA LYS A 350 -13.24 12.69 25.56
C LYS A 350 -12.55 14.00 25.24
N ALA A 351 -11.65 14.43 26.11
CA ALA A 351 -10.77 15.56 25.85
C ALA A 351 -9.33 15.15 26.19
N LEU A 352 -8.44 15.26 25.21
CA LEU A 352 -7.01 15.01 25.39
C LEU A 352 -6.28 16.33 25.20
N ILE A 353 -5.54 16.76 26.23
CA ILE A 353 -4.76 18.00 26.21
C ILE A 353 -3.28 17.63 26.07
N LEU A 354 -2.63 18.12 25.02
CA LEU A 354 -1.20 17.96 24.76
C LEU A 354 -0.48 19.28 25.05
N SER A 355 0.61 19.21 25.81
CA SER A 355 1.36 20.39 26.29
C SER A 355 2.85 20.30 25.94
N SER A 356 3.58 21.41 26.07
CA SER A 356 5.04 21.46 25.86
C SER A 356 5.85 20.49 26.75
N LYS A 357 5.25 19.98 27.83
CA LYS A 357 5.86 19.01 28.76
C LYS A 357 5.90 17.59 28.20
N ASP A 358 5.15 17.32 27.13
CA ASP A 358 5.14 16.03 26.47
C ASP A 358 6.37 15.87 25.57
N GLN A 359 7.31 15.00 25.99
CA GLN A 359 8.61 14.84 25.34
C GLN A 359 8.55 14.38 23.87
N SER A 360 7.41 13.83 23.42
CA SER A 360 7.16 13.41 22.04
C SER A 360 6.44 14.45 21.18
N LEU A 361 6.03 15.59 21.75
CA LEU A 361 5.34 16.67 21.04
C LEU A 361 6.33 17.54 20.24
N GLY A 362 5.88 18.08 19.11
CA GLY A 362 6.66 18.95 18.23
C GLY A 362 5.91 19.31 16.94
N SER A 363 6.51 20.13 16.07
CA SER A 363 5.94 20.41 14.75
C SER A 363 5.86 19.13 13.89
N GLY A 364 4.86 19.08 13.01
CA GLY A 364 4.65 17.98 12.07
C GLY A 364 3.24 17.40 12.07
N THR A 365 3.08 16.27 11.39
CA THR A 365 1.78 15.62 11.18
C THR A 365 1.43 14.71 12.34
N TYR A 366 0.19 14.81 12.80
CA TYR A 366 -0.40 13.98 13.83
C TYR A 366 -1.56 13.18 13.25
N SER A 367 -1.72 11.97 13.76
CA SER A 367 -2.78 11.06 13.39
C SER A 367 -3.65 10.77 14.60
N ILE A 368 -4.96 10.73 14.37
CA ILE A 368 -5.98 10.45 15.37
C ILE A 368 -6.71 9.19 14.94
N GLY A 369 -6.80 8.19 15.81
CA GLY A 369 -7.60 6.99 15.66
C GLY A 369 -8.77 7.00 16.64
N ILE A 370 -9.98 7.04 16.11
CA ILE A 370 -11.21 6.89 16.89
C ILE A 370 -11.67 5.45 16.75
N TYR A 371 -11.69 4.74 17.88
CA TYR A 371 -12.07 3.34 17.96
C TYR A 371 -13.48 3.18 18.51
N GLY A 372 -14.31 2.35 17.89
CA GLY A 372 -15.60 1.95 18.46
C GLY A 372 -15.40 0.90 19.55
N PHE A 373 -15.54 1.28 20.81
CA PHE A 373 -15.32 0.37 21.94
C PHE A 373 -16.54 -0.52 22.21
N LYS A 374 -17.74 0.06 22.11
CA LYS A 374 -19.01 -0.65 22.31
C LYS A 374 -20.10 -0.01 21.45
N GLY A 375 -20.87 -0.83 20.74
CA GLY A 375 -21.97 -0.36 19.90
C GLY A 375 -21.55 0.53 18.74
N THR A 376 -22.54 1.11 18.05
CA THR A 376 -22.32 2.07 16.97
C THR A 376 -22.46 3.49 17.50
N THR A 377 -21.38 4.28 17.44
CA THR A 377 -21.32 5.60 18.06
C THR A 377 -21.18 6.70 17.01
N LYS A 378 -22.09 7.67 17.05
CA LYS A 378 -21.95 8.95 16.35
C LYS A 378 -21.08 9.87 17.18
N TYR A 379 -20.08 10.49 16.55
CA TYR A 379 -19.17 11.39 17.24
C TYR A 379 -18.91 12.68 16.44
N ARG A 380 -18.48 13.69 17.17
CA ARG A 380 -17.95 14.96 16.66
C ARG A 380 -16.53 15.17 17.19
N LEU A 381 -15.55 15.26 16.29
CA LEU A 381 -14.14 15.47 16.56
C LEU A 381 -13.77 16.92 16.28
N VAL A 382 -13.07 17.56 17.20
CA VAL A 382 -12.48 18.90 17.07
C VAL A 382 -11.05 18.87 17.59
N VAL A 383 -10.15 19.55 16.88
CA VAL A 383 -8.80 19.83 17.37
C VAL A 383 -8.65 21.35 17.47
N THR A 384 -8.42 21.87 18.67
CA THR A 384 -8.30 23.30 18.95
C THR A 384 -6.99 23.62 19.65
N ILE A 385 -6.47 24.82 19.39
CA ILE A 385 -5.37 25.39 20.16
C ILE A 385 -6.00 26.28 21.22
N GLN A 386 -5.85 25.92 22.49
CA GLN A 386 -6.31 26.74 23.61
C GLN A 386 -5.13 27.56 24.15
N ASP A 387 -5.31 28.87 24.25
CA ASP A 387 -4.35 29.74 24.90
C ASP A 387 -4.43 29.58 26.42
N ASN A 388 -3.29 29.42 27.07
CA ASN A 388 -3.18 29.23 28.53
C ASN A 388 -3.64 30.48 29.32
N HIS A 389 -3.84 31.61 28.63
CA HIS A 389 -4.34 32.85 29.22
C HIS A 389 -5.80 32.79 29.67
N ASP A 390 -6.60 31.83 29.18
CA ASP A 390 -8.03 31.73 29.52
C ASP A 390 -8.34 30.84 30.76
N HIS A 391 -7.34 30.28 31.43
CA HIS A 391 -7.52 29.52 32.68
C HIS A 391 -7.35 30.31 33.97
N LYS A 392 -7.21 31.64 33.91
CA LYS A 392 -7.50 32.48 35.09
C LYS A 392 -8.93 32.99 35.03
N VAL A 393 -9.74 32.45 35.96
CA VAL A 393 -11.06 32.92 36.41
C VAL A 393 -12.26 32.23 35.75
N GLY A 394 -12.54 31.02 36.22
CA GLY A 394 -13.90 30.51 36.30
C GLY A 394 -14.70 31.24 37.38
N GLN A 395 -15.64 32.08 36.96
CA GLN A 395 -16.91 32.40 37.62
C GLN A 395 -16.87 32.95 39.06
N LYS A 396 -16.57 34.24 39.22
CA LYS A 396 -17.33 35.07 40.17
C LYS A 396 -18.52 35.67 39.41
N ALA A 397 -19.69 35.10 39.64
CA ALA A 397 -20.95 35.76 39.30
C ALA A 397 -20.94 37.18 39.90
N ALA A 398 -21.36 38.14 39.08
CA ALA A 398 -21.43 39.55 39.45
C ALA A 398 -22.15 39.75 40.79
N SER A 399 -21.43 40.31 41.74
CA SER A 399 -22.00 41.04 42.88
C SER A 399 -20.98 42.07 43.31
N SER A 400 -21.24 43.31 42.94
CA SER A 400 -20.53 44.49 43.41
C SER A 400 -20.60 44.56 44.94
N SER A 401 -19.48 44.42 45.63
CA SER A 401 -19.18 45.16 46.86
C SER A 401 -17.73 44.94 47.30
N SER A 402 -17.15 46.03 47.79
CA SER A 402 -15.82 46.25 48.39
C SER A 402 -15.12 45.06 49.09
N PRO A 403 -13.77 45.04 49.14
CA PRO A 403 -13.01 44.08 49.92
C PRO A 403 -13.13 44.44 51.41
N MET A 404 -14.12 43.87 52.09
CA MET A 404 -13.96 43.61 53.52
C MET A 404 -13.23 42.28 53.62
N GLU A 405 -12.07 42.25 54.26
CA GLU A 405 -11.41 41.01 54.67
C GLU A 405 -12.40 40.22 55.53
N MET A 406 -13.02 39.22 54.93
CA MET A 406 -13.85 38.27 55.65
C MET A 406 -12.96 37.12 56.07
N ASP A 407 -12.89 36.89 57.37
CA ASP A 407 -12.25 35.74 57.97
C ASP A 407 -12.91 34.45 57.42
N THR A 408 -12.13 33.58 56.77
CA THR A 408 -12.59 32.31 56.20
C THR A 408 -11.86 31.15 56.90
N VAL A 409 -12.60 30.09 57.20
CA VAL A 409 -12.11 28.91 57.91
C VAL A 409 -12.34 27.68 57.05
N GLU A 410 -11.36 26.78 57.02
CA GLU A 410 -11.43 25.51 56.30
C GLU A 410 -12.40 24.55 57.00
N CYS A 411 -13.37 24.02 56.25
CA CYS A 411 -14.29 23.00 56.75
C CYS A 411 -13.55 21.69 57.02
N ARG A 412 -13.77 21.12 58.22
CA ARG A 412 -13.14 19.86 58.63
C ARG A 412 -13.53 18.65 57.75
N ASN A 413 -14.68 18.69 57.09
CA ASN A 413 -15.22 17.59 56.29
C ASN A 413 -14.94 17.75 54.78
N CYS A 414 -15.35 18.85 54.14
CA CYS A 414 -15.15 19.03 52.69
C CYS A 414 -13.86 19.77 52.30
N LYS A 415 -13.07 20.26 53.28
CA LYS A 415 -11.82 20.98 53.05
C LYS A 415 -11.96 22.29 52.24
N HIS A 416 -13.19 22.77 52.06
CA HIS A 416 -13.45 24.07 51.42
C HIS A 416 -13.34 25.21 52.44
N TYR A 417 -12.86 26.37 51.98
CA TYR A 417 -12.79 27.60 52.78
C TYR A 417 -14.13 28.32 52.78
N ILE A 418 -14.67 28.54 53.97
CA ILE A 418 -16.01 29.08 54.16
C ILE A 418 -15.94 30.24 55.15
N PRO A 419 -16.71 31.32 54.95
CA PRO A 419 -16.74 32.42 55.90
C PRO A 419 -17.00 31.96 57.33
N SER A 420 -16.21 32.46 58.30
CA SER A 420 -16.28 32.07 59.72
C SER A 420 -17.68 32.20 60.31
N ARG A 421 -18.49 33.14 59.79
CA ARG A 421 -19.89 33.35 60.20
C ARG A 421 -20.86 32.23 59.81
N THR A 422 -20.54 31.45 58.77
CA THR A 422 -21.42 30.40 58.22
C THR A 422 -20.85 28.98 58.37
N ILE A 423 -19.64 28.84 58.92
CA ILE A 423 -18.93 27.55 59.03
C ILE A 423 -19.73 26.53 59.84
N ALA A 424 -20.35 26.91 60.96
CA ALA A 424 -21.09 25.99 61.81
C ALA A 424 -22.32 25.38 61.08
N LEU A 425 -23.05 26.19 60.31
CA LEU A 425 -24.19 25.74 59.50
C LEU A 425 -23.72 24.86 58.35
N HIS A 426 -22.63 25.25 57.69
CA HIS A 426 -22.05 24.45 56.62
C HIS A 426 -21.52 23.11 57.12
N GLU A 427 -20.75 23.06 58.21
CA GLU A 427 -20.20 21.83 58.77
C GLU A 427 -21.31 20.86 59.18
N ALA A 428 -22.38 21.37 59.79
CA ALA A 428 -23.54 20.56 60.16
C ALA A 428 -24.29 20.00 58.93
N TYR A 429 -24.37 20.74 57.82
CA TYR A 429 -24.98 20.27 56.57
C TYR A 429 -24.06 19.31 55.81
N CYS A 430 -22.78 19.67 55.69
CA CYS A 430 -21.74 18.96 54.98
C CYS A 430 -21.45 17.59 55.59
N SER A 431 -21.36 17.50 56.93
CA SER A 431 -21.19 16.20 57.62
C SER A 431 -22.35 15.22 57.42
N ARG A 432 -23.55 15.71 57.08
CA ARG A 432 -24.74 14.86 56.84
C ARG A 432 -24.89 14.43 55.39
N HIS A 433 -24.49 15.29 54.45
CA HIS A 433 -24.73 15.08 53.02
C HIS A 433 -23.47 14.69 52.26
N ASN A 434 -22.28 14.83 52.85
CA ASN A 434 -21.02 14.52 52.22
C ASN A 434 -20.19 13.56 53.08
N VAL A 435 -19.61 12.57 52.42
CA VAL A 435 -18.76 11.53 53.00
C VAL A 435 -17.41 11.57 52.29
N ILE A 436 -16.32 11.55 53.06
CA ILE A 436 -14.97 11.41 52.52
C ILE A 436 -14.72 9.93 52.23
N CYS A 437 -14.25 9.61 51.02
CA CYS A 437 -13.84 8.25 50.70
C CYS A 437 -12.69 7.80 51.62
N GLN A 438 -12.86 6.64 52.25
CA GLN A 438 -11.91 6.09 53.23
C GLN A 438 -10.79 5.26 52.60
N HIS A 439 -10.81 5.08 51.27
CA HIS A 439 -9.75 4.38 50.57
C HIS A 439 -8.42 5.15 50.70
N ALA A 440 -7.34 4.41 50.92
CA ALA A 440 -6.00 5.00 51.03
C ALA A 440 -5.70 5.83 49.77
N PHE A 441 -5.25 7.07 49.96
CA PHE A 441 -4.88 8.02 48.91
C PHE A 441 -6.02 8.55 48.01
N CYS A 442 -7.30 8.26 48.31
CA CYS A 442 -8.41 8.85 47.55
C CYS A 442 -8.82 10.24 48.06
N GLY A 443 -9.30 10.33 49.31
CA GLY A 443 -9.66 11.60 49.96
C GLY A 443 -10.80 12.39 49.30
N VAL A 444 -11.48 11.85 48.27
CA VAL A 444 -12.57 12.54 47.55
C VAL A 444 -13.79 12.69 48.46
N VAL A 445 -14.38 13.89 48.44
CA VAL A 445 -15.60 14.21 49.18
C VAL A 445 -16.79 13.97 48.26
N LEU A 446 -17.59 12.95 48.56
CA LEU A 446 -18.74 12.52 47.77
C LEU A 446 -20.03 12.83 48.48
N ARG A 447 -21.12 13.05 47.75
CA ARG A 447 -22.44 13.13 48.38
C ARG A 447 -22.88 11.75 48.84
N THR A 448 -23.66 11.67 49.93
CA THR A 448 -24.11 10.39 50.51
C THR A 448 -24.83 9.48 49.52
N GLY A 449 -25.53 10.06 48.52
CA GLY A 449 -26.16 9.30 47.43
C GLY A 449 -25.21 8.79 46.34
N GLU A 450 -24.05 9.43 46.18
CA GLU A 450 -23.06 9.13 45.13
C GLU A 450 -21.97 8.14 45.59
N VAL A 451 -21.85 7.89 46.90
CA VAL A 451 -20.89 6.92 47.46
C VAL A 451 -21.03 5.54 46.83
N LYS A 452 -22.26 5.09 46.55
CA LYS A 452 -22.53 3.79 45.92
C LYS A 452 -21.98 3.69 44.50
N ASN A 453 -21.82 4.82 43.82
CA ASN A 453 -21.30 4.87 42.47
C ASN A 453 -19.78 5.04 42.46
N HIS A 454 -19.11 5.23 43.60
CA HIS A 454 -17.66 5.43 43.66
C HIS A 454 -16.93 4.14 44.07
N ILE A 455 -16.07 3.63 43.20
CA ILE A 455 -15.37 2.36 43.38
C ILE A 455 -13.89 2.54 43.08
N HIS A 456 -13.05 1.77 43.76
CA HIS A 456 -11.62 1.70 43.49
C HIS A 456 -11.27 0.44 42.71
N CYS A 457 -10.30 0.54 41.81
CA CYS A 457 -9.72 -0.63 41.17
C CYS A 457 -8.80 -1.38 42.14
N ASP A 458 -8.97 -2.68 42.30
CA ASP A 458 -8.17 -3.51 43.20
C ASP A 458 -6.70 -3.64 42.78
N LYS A 459 -6.38 -3.40 41.50
CA LYS A 459 -5.03 -3.53 40.95
C LYS A 459 -4.22 -2.23 41.04
N CYS A 460 -4.82 -1.08 40.72
CA CYS A 460 -4.12 0.21 40.64
C CYS A 460 -4.56 1.23 41.70
N GLY A 461 -5.63 0.96 42.45
CA GLY A 461 -6.16 1.83 43.51
C GLY A 461 -6.87 3.10 43.03
N GLN A 462 -6.93 3.34 41.72
CA GLN A 462 -7.60 4.51 41.14
C GLN A 462 -9.12 4.45 41.34
N ALA A 463 -9.73 5.62 41.48
CA ALA A 463 -11.15 5.77 41.80
C ALA A 463 -11.96 6.06 40.53
N PHE A 464 -13.09 5.37 40.37
CA PHE A 464 -13.95 5.42 39.18
C PHE A 464 -15.43 5.42 39.56
N GLN A 465 -16.29 5.75 38.59
CA GLN A 465 -17.70 5.48 38.73
C GLN A 465 -18.03 4.00 38.46
N GLN A 466 -19.10 3.46 39.05
CA GLN A 466 -19.55 2.07 38.90
C GLN A 466 -19.70 1.63 37.43
N GLY A 467 -20.11 2.54 36.54
CA GLY A 467 -20.25 2.26 35.11
C GLY A 467 -18.93 2.28 34.32
N GLU A 468 -17.85 2.84 34.89
CA GLU A 468 -16.56 3.03 34.21
C GLU A 468 -15.55 1.94 34.57
N ILE A 469 -15.72 1.28 35.72
CA ILE A 469 -14.77 0.29 36.23
C ILE A 469 -14.63 -0.94 35.30
N GLU A 470 -15.72 -1.38 34.66
CA GLU A 470 -15.68 -2.49 33.70
C GLU A 470 -14.79 -2.15 32.50
N LYS A 471 -14.91 -0.93 31.98
CA LYS A 471 -14.07 -0.44 30.90
C LYS A 471 -12.62 -0.30 31.35
N HIS A 472 -12.38 0.24 32.54
CA HIS A 472 -11.03 0.36 33.11
C HIS A 472 -10.33 -1.01 33.19
N MET A 473 -11.02 -2.02 33.74
CA MET A 473 -10.47 -3.37 33.86
C MET A 473 -10.14 -3.98 32.49
N LYS A 474 -11.04 -3.81 31.50
CA LYS A 474 -10.85 -4.32 30.14
C LYS A 474 -9.72 -3.61 29.38
N VAL A 475 -9.58 -2.30 29.55
CA VAL A 475 -8.58 -1.52 28.80
C VAL A 475 -7.19 -1.62 29.42
N PHE A 476 -7.07 -1.52 30.74
CA PHE A 476 -5.77 -1.36 31.41
C PHE A 476 -5.21 -2.67 31.95
N HIS A 477 -6.07 -3.60 32.37
CA HIS A 477 -5.67 -4.80 33.11
C HIS A 477 -5.94 -6.12 32.39
N GLU A 478 -6.60 -6.11 31.22
CA GLU A 478 -6.71 -7.27 30.34
C GLU A 478 -5.34 -7.53 29.68
N PRO A 479 -4.77 -8.74 29.81
CA PRO A 479 -3.49 -9.05 29.18
C PRO A 479 -3.54 -8.97 27.66
N LEU A 480 -2.69 -8.13 27.08
CA LEU A 480 -2.59 -7.94 25.64
C LEU A 480 -1.49 -8.82 25.07
N HIS A 481 -1.71 -9.36 23.87
CA HIS A 481 -0.72 -10.17 23.15
C HIS A 481 0.00 -9.30 22.11
N CYS A 482 1.32 -9.27 22.16
CA CYS A 482 2.15 -8.63 21.15
C CYS A 482 2.50 -9.64 20.04
N PRO A 483 2.54 -9.27 18.74
CA PRO A 483 2.95 -10.16 17.66
C PRO A 483 4.35 -10.77 17.81
N CYS A 484 5.20 -10.17 18.65
CA CYS A 484 6.52 -10.73 19.00
C CYS A 484 6.45 -11.91 19.99
N GLY A 485 5.28 -12.26 20.51
CA GLY A 485 5.03 -13.38 21.44
C GLY A 485 4.94 -12.99 22.92
N VAL A 486 5.11 -11.72 23.27
CA VAL A 486 5.05 -11.22 24.66
C VAL A 486 3.60 -10.90 25.08
N VAL A 487 3.23 -11.24 26.32
CA VAL A 487 1.92 -10.93 26.92
C VAL A 487 2.09 -10.00 28.11
N LEU A 488 1.50 -8.81 28.06
CA LEU A 488 1.64 -7.76 29.09
C LEU A 488 0.33 -7.00 29.29
N GLU A 489 0.14 -6.41 30.47
CA GLU A 489 -0.89 -5.40 30.72
C GLU A 489 -0.56 -4.08 29.97
N LYS A 490 -1.54 -3.19 29.82
CA LYS A 490 -1.46 -2.07 28.88
C LYS A 490 -0.25 -1.14 29.10
N GLU A 491 0.00 -0.70 30.33
CA GLU A 491 1.10 0.23 30.63
C GLU A 491 2.46 -0.34 30.22
N LEU A 492 2.71 -1.61 30.57
CA LEU A 492 3.92 -2.32 30.20
C LEU A 492 3.97 -2.64 28.70
N MET A 493 2.82 -2.89 28.07
CA MET A 493 2.73 -3.14 26.63
C MET A 493 3.11 -1.90 25.81
N VAL A 494 2.67 -0.71 26.22
CA VAL A 494 3.04 0.55 25.53
C VAL A 494 4.56 0.78 25.62
N GLN A 495 5.15 0.57 26.81
CA GLN A 495 6.61 0.65 26.98
C GLN A 495 7.35 -0.38 26.13
N HIS A 496 6.87 -1.63 26.13
CA HIS A 496 7.43 -2.69 25.31
C HIS A 496 7.39 -2.32 23.81
N GLN A 497 6.25 -1.87 23.28
CA GLN A 497 6.12 -1.56 21.86
C GLN A 497 6.92 -0.33 21.42
N THR A 498 7.08 0.65 22.31
CA THR A 498 7.83 1.88 22.01
C THR A 498 9.34 1.64 22.03
N SER A 499 9.85 0.83 22.97
CA SER A 499 11.28 0.73 23.25
C SER A 499 11.90 -0.65 23.03
N ASN A 500 11.18 -1.73 23.32
CA ASN A 500 11.79 -3.06 23.47
C ASN A 500 11.38 -4.05 22.36
N CYS A 501 10.26 -3.82 21.69
CA CYS A 501 9.70 -4.76 20.73
C CYS A 501 10.57 -4.82 19.47
N PRO A 502 10.99 -6.02 19.03
CA PRO A 502 11.80 -6.15 17.81
C PRO A 502 11.01 -5.77 16.54
N LEU A 503 9.69 -5.90 16.60
CA LEU A 503 8.78 -5.55 15.51
C LEU A 503 8.35 -4.08 15.55
N ARG A 504 8.89 -3.27 16.47
CA ARG A 504 8.58 -1.82 16.51
C ARG A 504 9.09 -1.17 15.22
N LEU A 505 8.28 -0.27 14.67
CA LEU A 505 8.66 0.50 13.50
C LEU A 505 9.53 1.69 13.92
N ILE A 506 10.63 1.87 13.20
CA ILE A 506 11.54 3.01 13.35
C ILE A 506 11.76 3.67 12.00
N THR A 507 11.99 4.99 12.02
CA THR A 507 12.56 5.69 10.88
C THR A 507 14.07 5.48 10.91
N CYS A 508 14.61 4.76 9.94
CA CYS A 508 16.03 4.51 9.84
C CYS A 508 16.77 5.82 9.55
N ARG A 509 17.79 6.14 10.36
CA ARG A 509 18.60 7.36 10.21
C ARG A 509 19.41 7.43 8.90
N PHE A 510 19.56 6.30 8.20
CA PHE A 510 20.42 6.18 7.02
C PHE A 510 19.64 6.11 5.70
N CYS A 511 18.55 5.34 5.64
CA CYS A 511 17.70 5.29 4.43
C CYS A 511 16.46 6.16 4.52
N GLY A 512 16.08 6.65 5.71
CA GLY A 512 14.86 7.45 5.90
C GLY A 512 13.56 6.65 5.88
N ASP A 513 13.61 5.34 5.62
CA ASP A 513 12.42 4.48 5.56
C ASP A 513 11.93 4.03 6.94
N MET A 514 10.65 3.65 6.98
CA MET A 514 10.03 2.97 8.10
C MET A 514 10.23 1.46 8.02
N VAL A 515 10.94 0.93 9.00
CA VAL A 515 11.37 -0.47 9.03
C VAL A 515 11.24 -1.03 10.44
N GLN A 516 11.20 -2.35 10.55
CA GLN A 516 11.26 -3.00 11.86
C GLN A 516 12.65 -2.80 12.47
N ALA A 517 12.69 -2.46 13.76
CA ALA A 517 13.94 -2.23 14.48
C ALA A 517 14.83 -3.48 14.55
N GLY A 518 14.22 -4.66 14.55
CA GLY A 518 14.90 -5.92 14.85
C GLY A 518 15.26 -6.00 16.33
N THR A 519 16.00 -7.05 16.70
CA THR A 519 16.27 -7.37 18.11
C THR A 519 17.30 -6.44 18.72
N SER A 520 18.54 -6.49 18.22
CA SER A 520 19.63 -5.62 18.63
C SER A 520 20.73 -5.67 17.58
N ALA A 521 21.48 -4.57 17.42
CA ALA A 521 22.62 -4.56 16.52
C ALA A 521 23.64 -5.65 16.92
N ALA A 522 24.09 -6.44 15.95
CA ALA A 522 25.07 -7.50 16.18
C ALA A 522 26.38 -6.95 16.76
N ASP A 523 26.85 -5.82 16.21
CA ASP A 523 28.03 -5.10 16.67
C ASP A 523 27.79 -4.40 18.02
N VAL A 524 28.72 -4.58 18.96
CA VAL A 524 28.71 -3.94 20.28
C VAL A 524 28.86 -2.43 20.16
N ARG A 525 29.66 -1.93 19.20
CA ARG A 525 29.83 -0.50 18.97
C ARG A 525 28.51 0.13 18.54
N ASP A 526 27.81 -0.50 17.59
CA ASP A 526 26.53 -0.02 17.08
C ASP A 526 25.46 0.01 18.19
N ARG A 527 25.44 -1.00 19.07
CA ARG A 527 24.59 -1.00 20.27
C ARG A 527 24.87 0.18 21.20
N LEU A 528 26.14 0.50 21.46
CA LEU A 528 26.52 1.64 22.30
C LEU A 528 26.14 2.98 21.65
N ARG A 529 26.07 3.04 20.32
CA ARG A 529 25.56 4.22 19.58
C ARG A 529 24.03 4.29 19.53
N GLY A 530 23.33 3.31 20.13
CA GLY A 530 21.87 3.23 20.14
C GLY A 530 21.27 2.86 18.78
N LEU A 531 22.04 2.24 17.89
CA LEU A 531 21.54 1.78 16.61
C LEU A 531 20.72 0.50 16.79
N SER A 532 19.57 0.46 16.12
CA SER A 532 18.80 -0.76 15.90
C SER A 532 19.53 -1.75 14.97
N GLU A 533 19.02 -2.99 14.89
CA GLU A 533 19.58 -4.01 14.02
C GLU A 533 19.54 -3.57 12.55
N HIS A 534 18.38 -3.04 12.11
CA HIS A 534 18.26 -2.51 10.76
C HIS A 534 19.24 -1.34 10.51
N GLU A 535 19.33 -0.37 11.42
CA GLU A 535 20.23 0.78 11.24
C GLU A 535 21.70 0.37 11.18
N SER A 536 22.10 -0.65 11.95
CA SER A 536 23.46 -1.20 11.89
C SER A 536 23.79 -1.75 10.49
N VAL A 537 22.86 -2.51 9.91
CA VAL A 537 23.01 -3.09 8.57
C VAL A 537 22.94 -1.99 7.50
N CYS A 538 21.90 -1.14 7.53
CA CYS A 538 21.69 -0.08 6.55
C CYS A 538 22.83 0.96 6.59
N GLY A 539 23.31 1.32 7.78
CA GLY A 539 24.41 2.25 7.98
C GLY A 539 25.78 1.70 7.57
N SER A 540 25.91 0.40 7.37
CA SER A 540 27.16 -0.22 6.85
C SER A 540 27.32 -0.02 5.34
N ARG A 541 26.32 0.54 4.65
CA ARG A 541 26.44 0.95 3.24
C ARG A 541 27.45 2.08 3.12
N THR A 542 28.26 2.05 2.06
CA THR A 542 29.25 3.09 1.79
C THR A 542 28.74 4.16 0.83
N THR A 543 29.05 5.41 1.11
CA THR A 543 28.91 6.54 0.19
C THR A 543 30.24 7.27 0.06
N THR A 544 30.40 8.03 -1.03
CA THR A 544 31.59 8.85 -1.24
C THR A 544 31.52 10.11 -0.39
N CYS A 545 32.58 10.44 0.34
CA CYS A 545 32.69 11.70 1.07
C CYS A 545 32.86 12.87 0.10
N ASP A 546 32.03 13.90 0.19
CA ASP A 546 32.09 15.08 -0.69
C ASP A 546 33.39 15.89 -0.52
N SER A 547 34.05 15.79 0.64
CA SER A 547 35.25 16.56 0.96
C SER A 547 36.56 15.90 0.52
N CYS A 548 36.63 14.56 0.47
CA CYS A 548 37.86 13.86 0.08
C CYS A 548 37.67 12.75 -0.97
N GLY A 549 36.45 12.47 -1.41
CA GLY A 549 36.13 11.43 -2.39
C GLY A 549 36.31 9.99 -1.88
N ARG A 550 36.66 9.78 -0.61
CA ARG A 550 36.83 8.42 -0.05
C ARG A 550 35.47 7.76 0.17
N SER A 551 35.38 6.47 -0.10
CA SER A 551 34.22 5.65 0.26
C SER A 551 34.21 5.39 1.76
N VAL A 552 33.16 5.82 2.44
CA VAL A 552 33.00 5.74 3.90
C VAL A 552 31.61 5.17 4.21
N MET A 553 31.51 4.31 5.22
CA MET A 553 30.22 3.80 5.68
C MET A 553 29.35 4.95 6.23
N LEU A 554 28.05 4.94 5.91
CA LEU A 554 27.10 5.96 6.36
C LEU A 554 27.11 6.15 7.88
N LYS A 555 27.19 5.04 8.64
CA LYS A 555 27.26 5.04 10.11
C LYS A 555 28.57 5.57 10.70
N GLU A 556 29.59 5.77 9.86
CA GLU A 556 30.90 6.30 10.26
C GLU A 556 31.19 7.65 9.60
N MET A 557 30.30 8.18 8.79
CA MET A 557 30.52 9.44 8.07
C MET A 557 30.76 10.59 9.04
N ASP A 558 30.05 10.62 10.17
CA ASP A 558 30.23 11.64 11.20
C ASP A 558 31.62 11.55 11.87
N ILE A 559 32.08 10.34 12.19
CA ILE A 559 33.43 10.09 12.72
C ILE A 559 34.48 10.46 11.68
N HIS A 560 34.25 10.14 10.40
CA HIS A 560 35.15 10.50 9.31
C HIS A 560 35.26 12.02 9.13
N GLN A 561 34.14 12.74 9.15
CA GLN A 561 34.13 14.21 9.10
C GLN A 561 34.91 14.81 10.27
N ILE A 562 34.74 14.28 11.48
CA ILE A 562 35.49 14.72 12.66
C ILE A 562 36.99 14.40 12.52
N ALA A 563 37.34 13.15 12.25
CA ALA A 563 38.74 12.71 12.28
C ALA A 563 39.59 13.21 11.09
N VAL A 564 38.97 13.42 9.92
CA VAL A 564 39.67 13.75 8.66
C VAL A 564 39.47 15.21 8.27
N HIS A 565 38.33 15.81 8.62
CA HIS A 565 37.93 17.13 8.12
C HIS A 565 37.74 18.22 9.19
N GLN A 566 37.72 17.91 10.50
CA GLN A 566 37.80 18.98 11.49
C GLN A 566 39.17 19.64 11.42
N LYS A 567 39.17 20.90 10.98
CA LYS A 567 40.23 21.85 11.30
C LYS A 567 39.94 22.38 12.70
N ASN A 568 40.95 22.31 13.58
CA ASN A 568 40.94 23.01 14.88
C ASN A 568 40.57 24.48 14.73
#